data_AF-A0A022LEJ6-F1
#
_entry.id   AF-A0A022LEJ6-F1
#
_cell.length_a   1.000
_cell.length_b   1.000
_cell.length_c   1.000
_cell.angle_alpha   90.00
_cell.angle_beta   90.00
_cell.angle_gamma   90.00
#
_symmetry.space_group_name_H-M   'P 1'
#
loop_
_entity.id
_entity.type
_entity.pdbx_description
1 polymer ?
#
loop_
_entity_poly.entity_id
_entity_poly.type
_entity_poly.pdbx_seq_one_letter_code
_entity_poly.pdbx_strand_id
1 'polypeptide(L)'
;MKWSTRAGIHIDRAACAWLIRRHIDPEAEFVFVTDPSEVPDQAIAFDMRGVELGHHDGDCSFETILRSYELTDPALWRIAEIVHEADLEDERYDAPEAPGMDVVLRGLSMIGNDEDTMAVSGPVFDGLYEYYRRQFLIGRDPA
;
A
#
# COMPACT_ATOMS: atom_id res chain seq x y z
N MET A 1 -1.25 -16.44 -5.30
CA MET A 1 -2.41 -16.25 -6.23
C MET A 1 -2.13 -15.06 -7.12
N LYS A 2 -2.92 -14.82 -8.19
CA LYS A 2 -2.78 -13.58 -8.98
C LYS A 2 -3.55 -12.44 -8.33
N TRP A 3 -2.92 -11.29 -8.25
CA TRP A 3 -3.48 -10.04 -7.76
C TRP A 3 -3.35 -8.99 -8.84
N SER A 4 -4.37 -8.17 -9.07
CA SER A 4 -4.33 -7.20 -10.16
C SER A 4 -4.73 -5.81 -9.72
N THR A 5 -4.05 -4.82 -10.28
CA THR A 5 -4.34 -3.40 -10.09
C THR A 5 -3.98 -2.63 -11.36
N ARG A 6 -4.28 -1.33 -11.39
CA ARG A 6 -3.91 -0.46 -12.52
C ARG A 6 -2.40 -0.30 -12.63
N ALA A 7 -1.89 -0.19 -13.84
CA ALA A 7 -0.50 0.15 -14.12
C ALA A 7 -0.16 1.59 -13.69
N GLY A 8 1.13 1.87 -13.52
CA GLY A 8 1.64 3.15 -13.00
C GLY A 8 1.35 3.28 -11.51
N ILE A 9 1.84 2.33 -10.71
CA ILE A 9 1.59 2.28 -9.28
C ILE A 9 2.18 3.49 -8.56
N HIS A 10 1.43 3.99 -7.59
CA HIS A 10 1.85 5.04 -6.68
C HIS A 10 1.71 4.51 -5.25
N ILE A 11 1.72 5.42 -4.26
CA ILE A 11 1.83 5.07 -2.85
C ILE A 11 0.83 4.00 -2.39
N ASP A 12 -0.48 4.15 -2.62
CA ASP A 12 -1.47 3.19 -2.13
C ASP A 12 -1.30 1.81 -2.79
N ARG A 13 -1.17 1.74 -4.13
CA ARG A 13 -0.92 0.47 -4.84
C ARG A 13 0.36 -0.24 -4.41
N ALA A 14 1.44 0.52 -4.27
CA ALA A 14 2.72 -0.02 -3.83
C ALA A 14 2.63 -0.55 -2.38
N ALA A 15 1.97 0.20 -1.50
CA ALA A 15 1.74 -0.20 -0.11
C ALA A 15 0.84 -1.43 -0.01
N CYS A 16 -0.27 -1.46 -0.76
CA CYS A 16 -1.18 -2.61 -0.85
C CYS A 16 -0.45 -3.86 -1.34
N ALA A 17 0.36 -3.75 -2.40
CA ALA A 17 1.10 -4.88 -2.93
C ALA A 17 2.14 -5.41 -1.93
N TRP A 18 2.81 -4.53 -1.16
CA TRP A 18 3.67 -4.93 -0.04
C TRP A 18 2.87 -5.63 1.07
N LEU A 19 1.74 -5.06 1.50
CA LEU A 19 0.88 -5.61 2.55
C LEU A 19 0.36 -7.00 2.17
N ILE A 20 -0.16 -7.15 0.95
CA ILE A 20 -0.65 -8.41 0.40
C ILE A 20 0.46 -9.45 0.45
N ARG A 21 1.63 -9.16 -0.14
CA ARG A 21 2.72 -10.14 -0.19
C ARG A 21 3.24 -10.50 1.19
N ARG A 22 3.26 -9.56 2.13
CA ARG A 22 3.85 -9.78 3.46
C ARG A 22 2.91 -10.47 4.44
N HIS A 23 1.63 -10.13 4.42
CA HIS A 23 0.68 -10.51 5.48
C HIS A 23 -0.49 -11.38 5.01
N ILE A 24 -0.73 -11.50 3.70
CA ILE A 24 -1.92 -12.16 3.16
C ILE A 24 -1.54 -13.35 2.25
N ASP A 25 -0.72 -13.10 1.23
CA ASP A 25 -0.35 -14.08 0.20
C ASP A 25 1.15 -13.95 -0.14
N PRO A 26 2.04 -14.70 0.54
CA PRO A 26 3.49 -14.70 0.27
C PRO A 26 3.88 -15.04 -1.16
N GLU A 27 3.03 -15.80 -1.86
CA GLU A 27 3.22 -16.22 -3.25
C GLU A 27 2.37 -15.37 -4.22
N ALA A 28 2.08 -14.12 -3.84
CA ALA A 28 1.33 -13.18 -4.67
C ALA A 28 2.11 -12.83 -5.96
N GLU A 29 1.49 -13.12 -7.10
CA GLU A 29 1.89 -12.65 -8.43
C GLU A 29 1.05 -11.42 -8.79
N PHE A 30 1.70 -10.27 -9.03
CA PHE A 30 0.98 -9.04 -9.39
C PHE A 30 0.89 -8.87 -10.91
N VAL A 31 -0.27 -8.43 -11.36
CA VAL A 31 -0.58 -8.14 -12.76
C VAL A 31 -1.08 -6.69 -12.88
N PHE A 32 -0.32 -5.88 -13.60
CA PHE A 32 -0.65 -4.48 -13.85
C PHE A 32 -1.39 -4.32 -15.17
N VAL A 33 -2.59 -3.74 -15.13
CA VAL A 33 -3.45 -3.59 -16.31
C VAL A 33 -3.68 -2.12 -16.64
N THR A 34 -3.85 -1.82 -17.92
CA THR A 34 -4.19 -0.45 -18.36
C THR A 34 -5.69 -0.26 -18.51
N ASP A 35 -6.41 -1.33 -18.85
CA ASP A 35 -7.86 -1.36 -18.94
C ASP A 35 -8.41 -2.37 -17.90
N PRO A 36 -9.40 -2.00 -17.06
CA PRO A 36 -10.01 -2.91 -16.09
C PRO A 36 -10.60 -4.20 -16.71
N SER A 37 -10.94 -4.20 -18.00
CA SER A 37 -11.38 -5.41 -18.71
C SER A 37 -10.27 -6.41 -19.00
N GLU A 38 -9.00 -6.02 -18.82
CA GLU A 38 -7.82 -6.89 -18.95
C GLU A 38 -7.49 -7.65 -17.65
N VAL A 39 -8.21 -7.37 -16.56
CA VAL A 39 -8.03 -8.09 -15.29
C VAL A 39 -8.32 -9.59 -15.51
N PRO A 40 -7.38 -10.50 -15.19
CA PRO A 40 -7.61 -11.93 -15.38
C PRO A 40 -8.78 -12.44 -14.52
N ASP A 41 -9.60 -13.34 -15.04
CA ASP A 41 -10.80 -13.87 -14.36
C ASP A 41 -10.56 -14.42 -12.94
N GLN A 42 -9.35 -14.92 -12.66
CA GLN A 42 -8.97 -15.50 -11.37
C GLN A 42 -8.09 -14.58 -10.52
N ALA A 43 -7.85 -13.34 -10.96
CA ALA A 43 -7.07 -12.39 -10.20
C ALA A 43 -7.94 -11.66 -9.16
N ILE A 44 -7.40 -11.47 -7.96
CA ILE A 44 -8.01 -10.63 -6.94
C ILE A 44 -7.66 -9.17 -7.25
N ALA A 45 -8.68 -8.38 -7.57
CA ALA A 45 -8.50 -6.96 -7.89
C ALA A 45 -8.40 -6.09 -6.63
N PHE A 46 -7.46 -5.14 -6.61
CA PHE A 46 -7.29 -4.15 -5.54
C PHE A 46 -6.90 -2.77 -6.10
N ASP A 47 -7.17 -1.71 -5.34
CA ASP A 47 -7.03 -0.30 -5.76
C ASP A 47 -7.57 0.00 -7.18
N MET A 48 -8.78 -0.48 -7.43
CA MET A 48 -9.50 -0.21 -8.67
C MET A 48 -10.92 0.22 -8.35
N ARG A 49 -11.48 1.08 -9.20
CA ARG A 49 -12.81 1.62 -8.97
C ARG A 49 -13.84 0.49 -8.90
N GLY A 50 -14.55 0.41 -7.77
CA GLY A 50 -15.66 -0.51 -7.57
C GLY A 50 -15.26 -1.95 -7.23
N VAL A 51 -13.98 -2.21 -6.94
CA VAL A 51 -13.52 -3.52 -6.47
C VAL A 51 -13.59 -3.60 -4.95
N GLU A 52 -13.70 -4.81 -4.40
CA GLU A 52 -13.84 -5.02 -2.96
C GLU A 52 -12.65 -4.45 -2.17
N LEU A 53 -11.43 -4.62 -2.67
CA LEU A 53 -10.20 -4.12 -2.05
C LEU A 53 -9.74 -2.77 -2.64
N GLY A 54 -10.70 -1.88 -2.91
CA GLY A 54 -10.46 -0.50 -3.36
C GLY A 54 -10.80 0.52 -2.26
N HIS A 55 -11.01 1.78 -2.64
CA HIS A 55 -11.46 2.82 -1.71
C HIS A 55 -12.94 2.63 -1.33
N HIS A 56 -13.25 2.66 -0.03
CA HIS A 56 -14.62 2.57 0.48
C HIS A 56 -14.84 3.47 1.69
N ASP A 57 -15.99 4.12 1.77
CA ASP A 57 -16.42 4.92 2.93
C ASP A 57 -15.38 5.94 3.45
N GLY A 58 -14.56 6.49 2.53
CA GLY A 58 -13.50 7.44 2.84
C GLY A 58 -12.17 6.81 3.26
N ASP A 59 -12.06 5.49 3.31
CA ASP A 59 -10.81 4.78 3.52
C ASP A 59 -10.09 4.55 2.18
N CYS A 60 -8.76 4.59 2.20
CA CYS A 60 -7.93 4.19 1.04
C CYS A 60 -7.94 2.65 0.88
N SER A 61 -7.33 2.14 -0.19
CA SER A 61 -7.30 0.70 -0.45
C SER A 61 -6.52 -0.06 0.62
N PHE A 62 -5.43 0.53 1.12
CA PHE A 62 -4.64 -0.07 2.20
C PHE A 62 -5.47 -0.28 3.48
N GLU A 63 -6.20 0.75 3.92
CA GLU A 63 -7.11 0.65 5.07
C GLU A 63 -8.21 -0.39 4.84
N THR A 64 -8.80 -0.39 3.65
CA THR A 64 -9.82 -1.37 3.26
C THR A 64 -9.28 -2.80 3.35
N ILE A 65 -8.07 -3.06 2.88
CA ILE A 65 -7.43 -4.38 2.97
C ILE A 65 -7.19 -4.76 4.43
N LEU A 66 -6.69 -3.84 5.27
CA LEU A 66 -6.50 -4.12 6.71
C LEU A 66 -7.82 -4.55 7.37
N ARG A 67 -8.93 -3.85 7.07
CA ARG A 67 -10.25 -4.22 7.61
C ARG A 67 -10.75 -5.54 7.07
N SER A 68 -10.67 -5.75 5.76
CA SER A 68 -11.19 -6.95 5.08
C SER A 68 -10.50 -8.24 5.55
N TYR A 69 -9.21 -8.15 5.91
CA TYR A 69 -8.42 -9.28 6.41
C TYR A 69 -8.24 -9.27 7.93
N GLU A 70 -8.97 -8.43 8.66
CA GLU A 70 -8.94 -8.32 10.12
C GLU A 70 -7.52 -8.13 10.70
N LEU A 71 -6.67 -7.37 9.99
CA LEU A 71 -5.29 -7.10 10.39
C LEU A 71 -5.27 -5.94 11.40
N THR A 72 -5.02 -6.26 12.66
CA THR A 72 -5.10 -5.30 13.79
C THR A 72 -3.75 -4.85 14.34
N ASP A 73 -2.64 -5.09 13.63
CA ASP A 73 -1.31 -4.67 14.08
C ASP A 73 -1.22 -3.13 14.10
N PRO A 74 -0.91 -2.49 15.24
CA PRO A 74 -0.83 -1.03 15.32
C PRO A 74 0.24 -0.42 14.40
N ALA A 75 1.32 -1.14 14.10
CA ALA A 75 2.34 -0.67 13.16
C ALA A 75 1.80 -0.60 11.72
N LEU A 76 0.94 -1.55 11.34
CA LEU A 76 0.27 -1.51 10.03
C LEU A 76 -0.73 -0.37 9.97
N TRP A 77 -1.50 -0.13 11.04
CA TRP A 77 -2.44 0.99 11.08
C TRP A 77 -1.73 2.35 11.05
N ARG A 78 -0.56 2.50 11.67
CA ARG A 78 0.23 3.73 11.51
C ARG A 78 0.72 3.94 10.07
N ILE A 79 1.09 2.87 9.36
CA ILE A 79 1.40 2.95 7.93
C ILE A 79 0.15 3.33 7.12
N ALA A 80 -1.02 2.80 7.50
CA ALA A 80 -2.29 3.13 6.84
C ALA A 80 -2.59 4.64 6.88
N GLU A 81 -2.37 5.29 8.04
CA GLU A 81 -2.52 6.75 8.18
C GLU A 81 -1.59 7.52 7.23
N ILE A 82 -0.34 7.07 7.07
CA ILE A 82 0.63 7.70 6.16
C ILE A 82 0.24 7.52 4.70
N VAL A 83 -0.21 6.31 4.34
CA VAL A 83 -0.67 6.01 2.97
C VAL A 83 -1.93 6.79 2.65
N HIS A 84 -2.86 6.90 3.60
CA HIS A 84 -4.09 7.68 3.46
C HIS A 84 -3.79 9.14 3.14
N GLU A 85 -2.98 9.81 3.98
CA GLU A 85 -2.65 11.22 3.75
C GLU A 85 -1.89 11.44 2.44
N ALA A 86 -1.08 10.48 2.03
CA ALA A 86 -0.31 10.57 0.80
C ALA A 86 -1.17 10.37 -0.46
N ASP A 87 -2.28 9.63 -0.36
CA ASP A 87 -3.13 9.29 -1.50
C ASP A 87 -4.38 10.18 -1.62
N LEU A 88 -5.02 10.49 -0.49
CA LEU A 88 -6.27 11.26 -0.43
C LEU A 88 -6.06 12.76 -0.16
N GLU A 89 -4.96 13.13 0.51
CA GLU A 89 -4.60 14.53 0.84
C GLU A 89 -5.75 15.31 1.52
N ASP A 90 -6.53 14.66 2.39
CA ASP A 90 -7.73 15.25 3.02
C ASP A 90 -7.54 15.73 4.48
N GLU A 91 -6.30 15.65 4.99
CA GLU A 91 -5.88 16.11 6.33
C GLU A 91 -6.57 15.34 7.48
N ARG A 92 -7.00 14.10 7.26
CA ARG A 92 -7.66 13.25 8.26
C ARG A 92 -6.72 12.82 9.39
N TYR A 93 -5.46 12.57 9.08
CA TYR A 93 -4.43 12.07 10.00
C TYR A 93 -3.20 12.99 10.07
N ASP A 94 -2.58 13.05 11.25
CA ASP A 94 -1.28 13.73 11.44
C ASP A 94 -0.14 12.79 10.98
N ALA A 95 0.15 12.82 9.68
CA ALA A 95 1.19 12.00 9.05
C ALA A 95 2.23 12.87 8.32
N PRO A 96 3.17 13.51 9.05
CA PRO A 96 4.19 14.37 8.44
C PRO A 96 5.12 13.62 7.48
N GLU A 97 5.20 12.29 7.56
CA GLU A 97 5.96 11.45 6.64
C GLU A 97 5.30 11.33 5.25
N ALA A 98 3.99 11.55 5.14
CA ALA A 98 3.19 11.27 3.94
C ALA A 98 3.65 12.06 2.70
N PRO A 99 3.88 13.39 2.74
CA PRO A 99 4.31 14.13 1.55
C PRO A 99 5.67 13.67 1.02
N GLY A 100 6.59 13.31 1.92
CA GLY A 100 7.91 12.81 1.53
C GLY A 100 7.82 11.42 0.89
N MET A 101 6.99 10.55 1.46
CA MET A 101 6.73 9.22 0.93
C MET A 101 6.06 9.28 -0.45
N ASP A 102 5.03 10.11 -0.63
CA ASP A 102 4.40 10.31 -1.94
C ASP A 102 5.44 10.73 -2.99
N VAL A 103 6.20 11.80 -2.73
CA VAL A 103 7.19 12.31 -3.68
C VAL A 103 8.22 11.24 -4.07
N VAL A 104 8.71 10.46 -3.12
CA VAL A 104 9.68 9.39 -3.38
C VAL A 104 9.07 8.27 -4.22
N LEU A 105 7.93 7.71 -3.82
CA LEU A 105 7.31 6.58 -4.55
C LEU A 105 6.77 7.01 -5.92
N ARG A 106 6.18 8.20 -6.02
CA ARG A 106 5.75 8.79 -7.28
C ARG A 106 6.96 9.02 -8.20
N GLY A 107 8.07 9.51 -7.66
CA GLY A 107 9.33 9.65 -8.40
C GLY A 107 9.88 8.31 -8.91
N LEU A 108 9.80 7.23 -8.12
CA LEU A 108 10.19 5.88 -8.57
C LEU A 108 9.36 5.42 -9.77
N SER A 109 8.04 5.65 -9.74
CA SER A 109 7.15 5.30 -10.85
C SER A 109 7.44 6.06 -12.15
N MET A 110 8.16 7.19 -12.09
CA MET A 110 8.54 7.98 -13.26
C MET A 110 9.82 7.48 -13.94
N ILE A 111 10.63 6.66 -13.27
CA ILE A 111 11.94 6.21 -13.78
C ILE A 111 12.01 4.71 -14.09
N GLY A 112 10.99 3.94 -13.71
CA GLY A 112 10.91 2.49 -13.91
C GLY A 112 9.50 2.05 -14.28
N ASN A 113 9.30 0.73 -14.33
CA ASN A 113 7.96 0.13 -14.44
C ASN A 113 7.38 -0.19 -13.05
N ASP A 114 6.21 -0.83 -13.03
CA ASP A 114 5.52 -1.19 -11.79
C ASP A 114 6.32 -2.21 -10.97
N GLU A 115 6.95 -3.18 -11.62
CA GLU A 115 7.80 -4.19 -10.98
C GLU A 115 9.05 -3.56 -10.34
N ASP A 116 9.71 -2.62 -11.02
CA ASP A 116 10.86 -1.88 -10.51
C ASP A 116 10.46 -1.03 -9.28
N THR A 117 9.32 -0.34 -9.38
CA THR A 117 8.78 0.48 -8.29
C THR A 117 8.48 -0.38 -7.07
N MET A 118 7.84 -1.54 -7.27
CA MET A 118 7.58 -2.52 -6.21
C MET A 118 8.85 -3.07 -5.57
N ALA A 119 9.86 -3.39 -6.38
CA ALA A 119 11.11 -3.96 -5.88
C ALA A 119 11.85 -2.99 -4.94
N VAL A 120 11.73 -1.69 -5.19
CA VAL A 120 12.33 -0.64 -4.34
C VAL A 120 11.43 -0.29 -3.16
N SER A 121 10.12 -0.16 -3.36
CA SER A 121 9.18 0.23 -2.29
C SER A 121 9.03 -0.84 -1.22
N GLY A 122 9.16 -2.12 -1.56
CA GLY A 122 9.07 -3.23 -0.60
C GLY A 122 10.00 -3.09 0.61
N PRO A 123 11.33 -2.98 0.42
CA PRO A 123 12.27 -2.72 1.51
C PRO A 123 12.02 -1.41 2.27
N VAL A 124 11.47 -0.38 1.62
CA VAL A 124 11.10 0.89 2.27
C VAL A 124 9.96 0.64 3.27
N PHE A 125 8.90 -0.05 2.85
CA PHE A 125 7.80 -0.41 3.75
C PHE A 125 8.22 -1.41 4.83
N ASP A 126 9.15 -2.33 4.54
CA ASP A 126 9.73 -3.21 5.56
C ASP A 126 10.45 -2.41 6.66
N GLY A 127 11.24 -1.40 6.26
CA GLY A 127 11.93 -0.50 7.18
C GLY A 127 10.95 0.36 7.99
N LEU A 128 9.93 0.92 7.34
CA LEU A 128 8.88 1.71 8.00
C LEU A 128 8.08 0.88 9.00
N TYR A 129 7.74 -0.36 8.64
CA TYR A 129 7.08 -1.30 9.53
C TYR A 129 7.94 -1.65 10.73
N GLU A 130 9.22 -1.97 10.54
CA GLU A 130 10.13 -2.25 11.65
C GLU A 130 10.30 -1.03 12.56
N TYR A 131 10.37 0.18 11.98
CA TYR A 131 10.44 1.43 12.73
C TYR A 131 9.23 1.59 13.67
N TYR A 132 8.01 1.57 13.13
CA TYR A 132 6.81 1.72 13.96
C TYR A 132 6.59 0.54 14.89
N ARG A 133 6.89 -0.70 14.48
CA ARG A 133 6.83 -1.85 15.38
C ARG A 133 7.73 -1.65 16.58
N ARG A 134 8.96 -1.16 16.39
CA ARG A 134 9.87 -0.82 17.50
C ARG A 134 9.35 0.33 18.32
N GLN A 135 8.85 1.39 17.70
CA GLN A 135 8.29 2.56 18.37
C GLN A 135 7.17 2.14 19.35
N PHE A 136 6.23 1.31 18.91
CA PHE A 136 5.16 0.77 19.74
C PHE A 136 5.67 -0.13 20.86
N LEU A 137 6.72 -0.93 20.62
CA LEU A 137 7.31 -1.80 21.65
C LEU A 137 8.05 -1.02 22.74
N ILE A 138 8.72 0.08 22.38
CA ILE A 138 9.57 0.84 23.31
C ILE A 138 8.92 2.13 23.85
N GLY A 139 7.81 2.56 23.27
CA GLY A 139 7.07 3.77 23.65
C GLY A 139 7.78 5.09 23.31
N ARG A 140 8.70 5.08 22.33
CA ARG A 140 9.46 6.25 21.84
C ARG A 140 10.06 5.95 20.47
N ASP A 141 10.57 6.98 19.80
CA ASP A 141 11.23 6.81 18.49
C ASP A 141 12.48 5.89 18.59
N PRO A 142 12.60 4.91 17.68
CA PRO A 142 13.82 4.12 17.52
C PRO A 142 15.02 5.00 17.12
N ALA A 143 16.20 4.64 17.62
CA ALA A 143 17.47 5.30 17.31
C ALA A 143 18.09 4.83 15.99
#